data_AF-A0A955YC77-F1
#
_entry.id   AF-A0A955YC77-F1
#
_cell.length_a   1.000
_cell.length_b   1.000
_cell.length_c   1.000
_cell.angle_alpha   90.00
_cell.angle_beta   90.00
_cell.angle_gamma   90.00
#
_symmetry.space_group_name_H-M   'P 1'
#
loop_
_entity.id
_entity.type
_entity.pdbx_description
1 polymer ?
#
loop_
_entity_poly.entity_id
_entity_poly.type
_entity_poly.pdbx_seq_one_letter_code
_entity_poly.pdbx_strand_id
1 'polypeptide(L)'
;RGGGLFLDGDDATVSNSTFRENLADDGGGLAISALNVLVTTSRFVDDEARLDGGGIFVHPSAAGFAVEQSLFCSNTAVRGGGFLANGAAGTFANAVFLGNDALVGAGAGHVTSGAVLVDHSVFVQNRSVGSALTLEVPAAATVTGNVFADDPLPGYALSASASPPTAEGNWFGQDAARAADFTLDPSNTLSGAVDFAQPWDGGCVLDPRPASGSPLDLASGAPRGVTGGVAPWPANDPDADTDGWSDFLDCNPSNPNVYPGAPEIPDDYGDQDCNDLDTCHHDADGDGYAGVDLVEQPLCWVPPLGDCDDTDPLVGPDATEIPGNAVDEDCDGLMTPTRTRTPTATPMRTRTPTPMPTRTRTPMRTRTRTPMPTRTRTPMPTRTRTRMRTRTRTPMPTPTPRPPSSSTRSWRTPPRT
;
A
#
# COMPACT_ATOMS: atom_id res chain seq x y z
N ARG A 1 9.33 7.24 20.18
CA ARG A 1 9.72 5.86 20.54
C ARG A 1 8.51 4.97 20.32
N GLY A 2 8.70 3.80 19.69
CA GLY A 2 7.64 2.79 19.51
C GLY A 2 6.54 3.27 18.59
N GLY A 3 6.82 3.37 17.29
CA GLY A 3 5.87 3.91 16.30
C GLY A 3 4.57 3.13 16.30
N GLY A 4 4.63 1.79 16.41
CA GLY A 4 3.47 0.95 16.64
C GLY A 4 3.15 0.74 18.13
N LEU A 5 4.15 0.38 18.94
CA LEU A 5 3.97 0.10 20.37
C LEU A 5 5.18 0.54 21.22
N PHE A 6 4.88 1.18 22.35
CA PHE A 6 5.87 1.49 23.37
C PHE A 6 5.53 0.78 24.68
N LEU A 7 6.42 -0.11 25.13
CA LEU A 7 6.28 -0.87 26.37
C LEU A 7 7.14 -0.25 27.47
N ASP A 8 6.50 0.26 28.51
CA ASP A 8 7.12 0.85 29.69
C ASP A 8 6.47 0.31 30.97
N GLY A 9 7.27 0.01 31.99
CA GLY A 9 6.82 -0.57 33.26
C GLY A 9 7.12 -2.06 33.42
N ASP A 10 6.11 -2.84 33.81
CA ASP A 10 6.24 -4.27 34.18
C ASP A 10 6.29 -5.20 32.96
N ASP A 11 6.21 -6.51 33.19
CA ASP A 11 6.30 -7.55 32.17
C ASP A 11 5.19 -7.44 31.10
N ALA A 12 5.53 -7.79 29.86
CA ALA A 12 4.62 -7.76 28.72
C ALA A 12 4.82 -8.94 27.76
N THR A 13 3.77 -9.30 27.04
CA THR A 13 3.81 -10.30 25.98
C THR A 13 3.15 -9.75 24.73
N VAL A 14 3.86 -9.83 23.62
CA VAL A 14 3.39 -9.52 22.27
C VAL A 14 3.43 -10.83 21.49
N SER A 15 2.31 -11.23 20.92
CA SER A 15 2.20 -12.52 20.23
C SER A 15 1.31 -12.38 19.02
N ASN A 16 1.69 -13.01 17.89
CA ASN A 16 0.87 -13.04 16.67
C ASN A 16 0.40 -11.63 16.27
N SER A 17 1.32 -10.68 16.29
CA SER A 17 1.05 -9.28 16.03
C SER A 17 1.83 -8.79 14.82
N THR A 18 1.23 -7.88 14.08
CA THR A 18 1.85 -7.20 12.94
C THR A 18 2.08 -5.74 13.29
N PHE A 19 3.32 -5.32 13.12
CA PHE A 19 3.75 -3.93 13.09
C PHE A 19 4.18 -3.68 11.65
N ARG A 20 3.49 -2.76 10.98
CA ARG A 20 3.78 -2.40 9.60
C ARG A 20 3.77 -0.89 9.41
N GLU A 21 4.72 -0.38 8.63
CA GLU A 21 4.79 1.03 8.19
C GLU A 21 4.77 2.04 9.35
N ASN A 22 5.32 1.66 10.50
CA ASN A 22 5.37 2.54 11.66
C ASN A 22 6.62 3.41 11.64
N LEU A 23 6.45 4.70 11.95
CA LEU A 23 7.55 5.66 11.99
C LEU A 23 7.77 6.21 13.40
N ALA A 24 9.00 6.06 13.91
CA ALA A 24 9.41 6.63 15.19
C ALA A 24 10.86 7.13 15.18
N ASP A 25 11.28 7.75 16.28
CA ASP A 25 12.70 8.09 16.46
C ASP A 25 13.53 6.86 16.87
N ASP A 26 13.02 6.04 17.81
CA ASP A 26 13.59 4.75 18.20
C ASP A 26 12.48 3.69 18.20
N GLY A 27 12.75 2.50 17.68
CA GLY A 27 11.77 1.40 17.61
C GLY A 27 10.62 1.76 16.68
N GLY A 28 10.84 1.68 15.38
CA GLY A 28 9.80 1.98 14.38
C GLY A 28 8.55 1.17 14.65
N GLY A 29 8.65 -0.15 14.73
CA GLY A 29 7.56 -1.02 15.14
C GLY A 29 7.33 -1.02 16.66
N LEU A 30 8.34 -1.43 17.43
CA LEU A 30 8.25 -1.62 18.87
C LEU A 30 9.47 -1.06 19.63
N ALA A 31 9.20 -0.30 20.70
CA ALA A 31 10.22 0.12 21.66
C ALA A 31 9.99 -0.51 23.04
N ILE A 32 11.03 -1.15 23.57
CA ILE A 32 11.01 -1.90 24.84
C ILE A 32 11.83 -1.15 25.90
N SER A 33 11.15 -0.65 26.94
CA SER A 33 11.75 -0.11 28.17
C SER A 33 11.28 -0.86 29.44
N ALA A 34 10.33 -1.78 29.28
CA ALA A 34 9.70 -2.60 30.32
C ALA A 34 10.64 -3.65 30.93
N LEU A 35 10.21 -4.30 32.03
CA LEU A 35 10.98 -5.32 32.74
C LEU A 35 11.31 -6.54 31.85
N ASN A 36 10.40 -7.50 31.71
CA ASN A 36 10.59 -8.67 30.84
C ASN A 36 9.57 -8.66 29.71
N VAL A 37 10.05 -8.63 28.47
CA VAL A 37 9.19 -8.66 27.29
C VAL A 37 9.40 -9.94 26.49
N LEU A 38 8.30 -10.64 26.21
CA LEU A 38 8.28 -11.77 25.29
C LEU A 38 7.57 -11.35 24.00
N VAL A 39 8.25 -11.44 22.87
CA VAL A 39 7.70 -11.25 21.52
C VAL A 39 7.74 -12.59 20.80
N THR A 40 6.60 -13.07 20.33
CA THR A 40 6.50 -14.39 19.67
C THR A 40 5.67 -14.30 18.40
N THR A 41 6.07 -15.02 17.35
CA THR A 41 5.23 -15.17 16.14
C THR A 41 4.76 -13.83 15.58
N SER A 42 5.60 -12.79 15.66
CA SER A 42 5.20 -11.43 15.29
C SER A 42 5.96 -10.94 14.07
N ARG A 43 5.44 -9.91 13.42
CA ARG A 43 5.94 -9.36 12.16
C ARG A 43 6.23 -7.87 12.34
N PHE A 44 7.40 -7.45 11.88
CA PHE A 44 7.86 -6.06 11.82
C PHE A 44 8.25 -5.80 10.37
N VAL A 45 7.44 -5.02 9.66
CA VAL A 45 7.48 -4.91 8.20
C VAL A 45 7.46 -3.46 7.79
N ASP A 46 8.46 -3.02 7.03
CA ASP A 46 8.54 -1.63 6.54
C ASP A 46 8.47 -0.59 7.68
N ASP A 47 8.89 -0.95 8.89
CA ASP A 47 8.95 -0.01 10.00
C ASP A 47 10.23 0.85 9.92
N GLU A 48 10.10 2.15 10.18
CA GLU A 48 11.18 3.13 10.11
C GLU A 48 11.49 3.75 11.48
N ALA A 49 12.76 3.70 11.87
CA ALA A 49 13.30 4.45 13.00
C ALA A 49 14.30 5.52 12.53
N ARG A 50 14.10 6.79 12.90
CA ARG A 50 15.05 7.86 12.54
C ARG A 50 16.43 7.70 13.18
N LEU A 51 16.55 6.90 14.24
CA LEU A 51 17.79 6.65 14.96
C LEU A 51 18.05 5.15 15.07
N ASP A 52 17.31 4.46 15.93
CA ASP A 52 17.71 3.13 16.40
C ASP A 52 16.58 2.12 16.31
N GLY A 53 16.87 0.93 15.75
CA GLY A 53 15.96 -0.21 15.76
C GLY A 53 14.72 0.02 14.90
N GLY A 54 14.82 -0.17 13.58
CA GLY A 54 13.69 0.05 12.66
C GLY A 54 12.49 -0.81 13.03
N GLY A 55 12.69 -2.12 13.19
CA GLY A 55 11.66 -3.01 13.75
C GLY A 55 11.54 -2.87 15.27
N ILE A 56 12.58 -3.30 16.01
CA ILE A 56 12.60 -3.25 17.49
C ILE A 56 13.77 -2.42 18.02
N PHE A 57 13.49 -1.57 19.00
CA PHE A 57 14.50 -0.96 19.85
C PHE A 57 14.36 -1.41 21.31
N VAL A 58 15.44 -1.94 21.89
CA VAL A 58 15.53 -2.29 23.32
C VAL A 58 16.36 -1.25 24.05
N HIS A 59 15.71 -0.54 24.98
CA HIS A 59 16.31 0.52 25.78
C HIS A 59 17.14 -0.05 26.97
N PRO A 60 18.18 0.67 27.45
CA PRO A 60 18.99 0.24 28.60
C PRO A 60 18.26 0.08 29.93
N SER A 61 17.03 0.57 30.04
CA SER A 61 16.21 0.39 31.24
C SER A 61 15.48 -0.96 31.26
N ALA A 62 15.41 -1.67 30.14
CA ALA A 62 14.76 -2.96 30.09
C ALA A 62 15.55 -4.01 30.90
N ALA A 63 14.87 -4.86 31.65
CA ALA A 63 15.54 -5.89 32.46
C ALA A 63 15.92 -7.11 31.60
N GLY A 64 15.05 -7.48 30.66
CA GLY A 64 15.35 -8.46 29.64
C GLY A 64 14.28 -8.60 28.56
N PHE A 65 14.61 -9.34 27.52
CA PHE A 65 13.68 -9.59 26.40
C PHE A 65 13.92 -10.96 25.76
N ALA A 66 12.89 -11.50 25.14
CA ALA A 66 12.98 -12.67 24.27
C ALA A 66 12.13 -12.42 23.03
N VAL A 67 12.73 -12.53 21.86
CA VAL A 67 12.07 -12.44 20.56
C VAL A 67 12.23 -13.79 19.88
N GLU A 68 11.13 -14.48 19.69
CA GLU A 68 11.13 -15.85 19.17
C GLU A 68 10.25 -15.94 17.94
N GLN A 69 10.71 -16.68 16.93
CA GLN A 69 9.91 -17.01 15.75
C GLN A 69 9.25 -15.76 15.17
N SER A 70 10.01 -14.72 14.86
CA SER A 70 9.44 -13.45 14.39
C SER A 70 10.14 -13.00 13.12
N LEU A 71 9.41 -12.27 12.27
CA LEU A 71 9.89 -11.73 11.01
C LEU A 71 10.19 -10.24 11.15
N PHE A 72 11.34 -9.84 10.63
CA PHE A 72 11.78 -8.46 10.47
C PHE A 72 12.12 -8.27 9.00
N CYS A 73 11.26 -7.56 8.29
CA CYS A 73 11.41 -7.37 6.85
C CYS A 73 11.41 -5.88 6.48
N SER A 74 12.36 -5.49 5.63
CA SER A 74 12.41 -4.15 5.01
C SER A 74 12.38 -2.98 6.01
N ASN A 75 12.74 -3.23 7.28
CA ASN A 75 12.76 -2.19 8.30
C ASN A 75 14.01 -1.33 8.11
N THR A 76 13.87 -0.02 8.34
CA THR A 76 14.93 0.97 8.08
C THR A 76 15.30 1.73 9.35
N ALA A 77 16.59 1.91 9.61
CA ALA A 77 17.07 2.75 10.70
C ALA A 77 18.42 3.44 10.42
N VAL A 78 18.87 4.34 11.31
CA VAL A 78 20.28 4.77 11.27
C VAL A 78 21.19 3.67 11.80
N ARG A 79 20.78 2.93 12.83
CA ARG A 79 21.48 1.74 13.36
C ARG A 79 20.50 0.61 13.66
N GLY A 80 20.77 -0.58 13.14
CA GLY A 80 19.96 -1.77 13.37
C GLY A 80 18.61 -1.68 12.68
N GLY A 81 18.57 -1.89 11.36
CA GLY A 81 17.34 -1.81 10.57
C GLY A 81 16.26 -2.73 11.11
N GLY A 82 16.56 -4.01 11.34
CA GLY A 82 15.65 -4.95 12.00
C GLY A 82 15.52 -4.70 13.51
N PHE A 83 16.65 -4.70 14.23
CA PHE A 83 16.67 -4.44 15.67
C PHE A 83 17.91 -3.71 16.15
N LEU A 84 17.75 -3.00 17.27
CA LEU A 84 18.86 -2.54 18.10
C LEU A 84 18.62 -2.90 19.56
N ALA A 85 19.61 -3.56 20.17
CA ALA A 85 19.59 -3.92 21.59
C ALA A 85 20.68 -3.17 22.36
N ASN A 86 20.27 -2.41 23.36
CA ASN A 86 21.16 -1.60 24.17
C ASN A 86 21.01 -1.92 25.66
N GLY A 87 21.90 -2.72 26.21
CA GLY A 87 22.11 -2.87 27.66
C GLY A 87 21.34 -4.01 28.31
N ALA A 88 20.17 -4.36 27.78
CA ALA A 88 19.37 -5.47 28.28
C ALA A 88 19.95 -6.82 27.84
N ALA A 89 19.86 -7.82 28.73
CA ALA A 89 20.14 -9.21 28.37
C ALA A 89 18.91 -9.81 27.69
N GLY A 90 19.09 -10.60 26.64
CA GLY A 90 17.95 -11.14 25.93
C GLY A 90 18.30 -12.05 24.78
N THR A 91 17.26 -12.49 24.07
CA THR A 91 17.39 -13.44 22.98
C THR A 91 16.67 -12.96 21.72
N PHE A 92 17.28 -13.20 20.57
CA PHE A 92 16.63 -13.24 19.26
C PHE A 92 16.82 -14.67 18.75
N ALA A 93 15.75 -15.46 18.72
CA ALA A 93 15.81 -16.88 18.43
C ALA A 93 14.83 -17.29 17.33
N ASN A 94 15.27 -18.11 16.39
CA ASN A 94 14.43 -18.61 15.29
C ASN A 94 13.76 -17.47 14.50
N ALA A 95 14.41 -16.31 14.41
CA ALA A 95 13.89 -15.13 13.73
C ALA A 95 14.39 -15.05 12.28
N VAL A 96 13.67 -14.31 11.44
CA VAL A 96 14.06 -14.03 10.06
C VAL A 96 14.23 -12.53 9.90
N PHE A 97 15.42 -12.12 9.44
CA PHE A 97 15.78 -10.74 9.13
C PHE A 97 16.05 -10.62 7.63
N LEU A 98 15.10 -10.00 6.93
CA LEU A 98 15.06 -9.95 5.48
C LEU A 98 15.10 -8.51 4.98
N GLY A 99 16.06 -8.15 4.13
CA GLY A 99 16.05 -6.86 3.44
C GLY A 99 16.13 -5.62 4.34
N ASN A 100 16.47 -5.77 5.63
CA ASN A 100 16.50 -4.62 6.55
C ASN A 100 17.67 -3.70 6.20
N ASP A 101 17.47 -2.39 6.30
CA ASP A 101 18.44 -1.38 5.90
C ASP A 101 18.88 -0.52 7.09
N ALA A 102 20.19 -0.29 7.21
CA ALA A 102 20.73 0.65 8.18
C ALA A 102 21.80 1.54 7.58
N LEU A 103 21.68 2.85 7.82
CA LEU A 103 22.63 3.84 7.33
C LEU A 103 24.06 3.58 7.85
N VAL A 104 24.19 3.19 9.12
CA VAL A 104 25.47 2.93 9.78
C VAL A 104 25.35 1.72 10.72
N GLY A 105 26.43 0.95 10.87
CA GLY A 105 26.46 -0.19 11.78
C GLY A 105 25.91 -1.45 11.12
N ALA A 106 24.76 -1.94 11.59
CA ALA A 106 24.21 -3.23 11.17
C ALA A 106 22.86 -3.13 10.46
N GLY A 107 22.75 -3.72 9.27
CA GLY A 107 21.52 -3.73 8.46
C GLY A 107 20.38 -4.46 9.17
N ALA A 108 20.66 -5.63 9.74
CA ALA A 108 19.67 -6.38 10.51
C ALA A 108 19.70 -6.01 11.99
N GLY A 109 20.84 -6.16 12.66
CA GLY A 109 20.89 -6.22 14.11
C GLY A 109 22.10 -5.52 14.72
N HIS A 110 21.88 -4.55 15.61
CA HIS A 110 22.95 -3.85 16.29
C HIS A 110 22.87 -4.08 17.80
N VAL A 111 23.88 -4.72 18.39
CA VAL A 111 23.98 -4.90 19.85
C VAL A 111 25.05 -3.97 20.39
N THR A 112 24.66 -2.93 21.12
CA THR A 112 25.62 -1.96 21.67
C THR A 112 26.18 -2.39 23.03
N SER A 113 25.36 -3.05 23.85
CA SER A 113 25.73 -3.56 25.17
C SER A 113 24.73 -4.62 25.65
N GLY A 114 25.05 -5.36 26.71
CA GLY A 114 24.21 -6.43 27.25
C GLY A 114 24.61 -7.83 26.76
N ALA A 115 24.11 -8.86 27.44
CA ALA A 115 24.31 -10.26 27.07
C ALA A 115 23.17 -10.70 26.14
N VAL A 116 23.35 -10.49 24.84
CA VAL A 116 22.36 -10.85 23.82
C VAL A 116 22.78 -12.15 23.14
N LEU A 117 21.86 -13.12 23.09
CA LEU A 117 21.99 -14.34 22.32
C LEU A 117 21.20 -14.21 21.01
N VAL A 118 21.89 -14.36 19.88
CA VAL A 118 21.26 -14.46 18.55
C VAL A 118 21.42 -15.91 18.11
N ASP A 119 20.31 -16.65 18.07
CA ASP A 119 20.34 -18.10 17.93
C ASP A 119 19.41 -18.59 16.81
N HIS A 120 19.90 -19.53 15.99
CA HIS A 120 19.11 -20.22 14.96
C HIS A 120 18.27 -19.29 14.06
N SER A 121 18.78 -18.09 13.77
CA SER A 121 18.09 -17.07 12.99
C SER A 121 18.67 -16.94 11.58
N VAL A 122 17.88 -16.40 10.66
CA VAL A 122 18.22 -16.26 9.25
C VAL A 122 18.33 -14.78 8.90
N PHE A 123 19.44 -14.38 8.29
CA PHE A 123 19.78 -13.03 7.87
C PHE A 123 19.99 -13.05 6.36
N VAL A 124 19.11 -12.37 5.62
CA VAL A 124 19.13 -12.34 4.16
C VAL A 124 19.01 -10.93 3.64
N GLN A 125 19.91 -10.54 2.76
CA GLN A 125 19.93 -9.26 2.07
C GLN A 125 19.85 -8.02 2.96
N ASN A 126 20.41 -8.07 4.17
CA ASN A 126 20.41 -6.94 5.08
C ASN A 126 21.51 -5.96 4.69
N ARG A 127 21.14 -4.69 4.53
CA ARG A 127 21.96 -3.65 3.92
C ARG A 127 22.52 -2.71 4.97
N SER A 128 23.83 -2.57 5.03
CA SER A 128 24.49 -1.47 5.74
C SER A 128 25.90 -1.23 5.23
N VAL A 129 26.46 -0.06 5.55
CA VAL A 129 27.89 0.24 5.37
C VAL A 129 28.78 -0.62 6.28
N GLY A 130 28.25 -1.15 7.39
CA GLY A 130 29.01 -1.97 8.33
C GLY A 130 28.86 -3.47 8.15
N SER A 131 27.74 -4.05 8.62
CA SER A 131 27.48 -5.50 8.54
C SER A 131 25.99 -5.85 8.55
N ALA A 132 25.62 -7.14 8.42
CA ALA A 132 24.25 -7.56 8.72
C ALA A 132 24.00 -7.55 10.24
N LEU A 133 24.93 -8.08 11.04
CA LEU A 133 24.90 -8.07 12.51
C LEU A 133 26.17 -7.44 13.08
N THR A 134 26.05 -6.39 13.91
CA THR A 134 27.17 -5.75 14.63
C THR A 134 27.05 -5.96 16.14
N LEU A 135 28.14 -6.38 16.78
CA LEU A 135 28.27 -6.54 18.22
C LEU A 135 29.32 -5.57 18.78
N GLU A 136 28.90 -4.45 19.38
CA GLU A 136 29.82 -3.47 20.00
C GLU A 136 30.16 -3.83 21.46
N VAL A 137 30.27 -5.12 21.78
CA VAL A 137 30.41 -5.60 23.18
C VAL A 137 31.79 -6.20 23.46
N PRO A 138 32.31 -6.02 24.70
CA PRO A 138 33.62 -6.55 25.09
C PRO A 138 33.69 -8.02 25.55
N ALA A 139 32.59 -8.81 25.61
CA ALA A 139 32.68 -10.26 25.90
C ALA A 139 31.38 -11.11 25.86
N ALA A 140 30.16 -10.54 25.94
CA ALA A 140 28.98 -11.30 26.39
C ALA A 140 27.91 -11.63 25.34
N ALA A 141 28.00 -11.12 24.11
CA ALA A 141 27.09 -11.55 23.05
C ALA A 141 27.46 -12.94 22.52
N THR A 142 26.46 -13.74 22.20
CA THR A 142 26.62 -15.08 21.63
C THR A 142 25.82 -15.14 20.34
N VAL A 143 26.43 -15.63 19.26
CA VAL A 143 25.80 -15.76 17.95
C VAL A 143 25.93 -17.22 17.53
N THR A 144 24.87 -18.01 17.58
CA THR A 144 24.95 -19.46 17.36
C THR A 144 23.93 -19.98 16.36
N GLY A 145 24.35 -20.91 15.49
CA GLY A 145 23.42 -21.63 14.62
C GLY A 145 22.72 -20.78 13.55
N ASN A 146 23.20 -19.57 13.25
CA ASN A 146 22.54 -18.64 12.31
C ASN A 146 22.96 -18.86 10.86
N VAL A 147 22.16 -18.36 9.92
CA VAL A 147 22.49 -18.26 8.49
C VAL A 147 22.57 -16.79 8.10
N PHE A 148 23.65 -16.42 7.42
CA PHE A 148 23.81 -15.14 6.73
C PHE A 148 23.94 -15.44 5.24
N ALA A 149 23.13 -14.81 4.40
CA ALA A 149 23.15 -15.04 2.97
C ALA A 149 22.79 -13.78 2.15
N ASP A 150 23.55 -13.56 1.08
CA ASP A 150 23.31 -12.54 0.06
C ASP A 150 23.21 -11.10 0.61
N ASP A 151 23.95 -10.74 1.65
CA ASP A 151 23.96 -9.40 2.24
C ASP A 151 24.74 -8.41 1.31
N PRO A 152 24.08 -7.45 0.61
CA PRO A 152 24.53 -6.98 -0.71
C PRO A 152 25.52 -5.79 -0.70
N LEU A 153 26.32 -5.61 0.36
CA LEU A 153 27.25 -4.46 0.48
C LEU A 153 28.66 -4.90 0.90
N PRO A 154 29.72 -4.08 0.68
CA PRO A 154 31.11 -4.45 1.00
C PRO A 154 31.42 -4.61 2.51
N GLY A 155 30.38 -4.68 3.34
CA GLY A 155 30.43 -4.93 4.78
C GLY A 155 30.64 -6.40 5.13
N TYR A 156 30.69 -6.69 6.44
CA TYR A 156 30.80 -8.06 6.96
C TYR A 156 29.41 -8.67 7.17
N ALA A 157 29.23 -9.99 7.09
CA ALA A 157 27.96 -10.57 7.56
C ALA A 157 27.81 -10.39 9.10
N LEU A 158 28.92 -10.57 9.82
CA LEU A 158 29.01 -10.39 11.27
C LEU A 158 30.25 -9.57 11.63
N SER A 159 30.08 -8.55 12.47
CA SER A 159 31.15 -7.68 12.98
C SER A 159 31.12 -7.58 14.50
N ALA A 160 32.29 -7.50 15.16
CA ALA A 160 32.42 -7.24 16.59
C ALA A 160 33.53 -6.21 16.88
N SER A 161 33.40 -5.47 17.99
CA SER A 161 34.32 -4.37 18.35
C SER A 161 35.38 -4.72 19.42
N ALA A 162 35.26 -5.84 20.12
CA ALA A 162 36.19 -6.27 21.17
C ALA A 162 36.11 -7.79 21.43
N SER A 163 37.19 -8.34 22.01
CA SER A 163 37.48 -9.76 22.34
C SER A 163 36.43 -10.80 21.91
N PRO A 164 36.84 -11.82 21.12
CA PRO A 164 35.96 -12.63 20.29
C PRO A 164 34.74 -13.11 21.08
N PRO A 165 33.53 -12.60 20.77
CA PRO A 165 32.30 -13.20 21.28
C PRO A 165 32.21 -14.65 20.79
N THR A 166 31.34 -15.46 21.40
CA THR A 166 31.17 -16.84 20.92
C THR A 166 30.34 -16.83 19.65
N ALA A 167 30.93 -17.28 18.53
CA ALA A 167 30.26 -17.42 17.25
C ALA A 167 30.42 -18.85 16.72
N GLU A 168 29.56 -19.77 17.18
CA GLU A 168 29.66 -21.20 16.86
C GLU A 168 28.50 -21.65 15.96
N GLY A 169 28.79 -22.50 14.96
CA GLY A 169 27.75 -23.09 14.12
C GLY A 169 26.99 -22.12 13.20
N ASN A 170 27.52 -20.92 12.95
CA ASN A 170 26.94 -19.99 11.97
C ASN A 170 27.42 -20.30 10.56
N TRP A 171 26.57 -20.05 9.58
CA TRP A 171 26.78 -20.33 8.17
C TRP A 171 26.72 -19.04 7.35
N PHE A 172 27.58 -18.90 6.34
CA PHE A 172 27.76 -17.67 5.54
C PHE A 172 27.75 -17.99 4.03
N GLY A 173 26.71 -17.57 3.33
CA GLY A 173 26.44 -17.89 1.93
C GLY A 173 26.65 -16.73 1.01
N GLN A 174 27.53 -16.89 0.01
CA GLN A 174 27.99 -15.82 -0.90
C GLN A 174 28.63 -14.59 -0.20
N ASP A 175 28.50 -14.45 1.12
CA ASP A 175 29.06 -13.39 1.95
C ASP A 175 30.47 -13.76 2.40
N ALA A 176 31.44 -13.65 1.48
CA ALA A 176 32.85 -14.00 1.72
C ALA A 176 33.60 -13.07 2.71
N ALA A 177 32.89 -12.23 3.46
CA ALA A 177 33.48 -11.23 4.35
C ALA A 177 33.81 -11.81 5.74
N ARG A 178 35.05 -12.29 5.82
CA ARG A 178 35.88 -12.68 6.98
C ARG A 178 35.45 -12.11 8.34
N ALA A 179 35.15 -12.98 9.30
CA ALA A 179 35.21 -12.65 10.71
C ALA A 179 36.67 -12.43 11.14
N ALA A 180 37.16 -11.19 11.07
CA ALA A 180 38.52 -10.88 11.51
C ALA A 180 38.68 -10.89 13.05
N ASP A 181 37.57 -10.98 13.80
CA ASP A 181 37.55 -10.84 15.26
C ASP A 181 36.86 -12.01 15.99
N PHE A 182 36.61 -13.13 15.30
CA PHE A 182 36.04 -14.34 15.90
C PHE A 182 36.92 -15.56 15.62
N THR A 183 37.10 -16.44 16.61
CA THR A 183 37.62 -17.80 16.37
C THR A 183 36.54 -18.60 15.67
N LEU A 184 36.39 -18.41 14.35
CA LEU A 184 35.54 -19.26 13.54
C LEU A 184 36.17 -20.65 13.53
N ASP A 185 35.41 -21.66 13.92
CA ASP A 185 35.76 -23.04 13.64
C ASP A 185 35.79 -23.22 12.10
N PRO A 186 36.93 -23.58 11.49
CA PRO A 186 37.05 -23.78 10.05
C PRO A 186 36.13 -24.86 9.48
N SER A 187 35.59 -25.74 10.33
CA SER A 187 34.60 -26.76 9.94
C SER A 187 33.17 -26.21 9.85
N ASN A 188 32.92 -25.00 10.36
CA ASN A 188 31.62 -24.32 10.33
C ASN A 188 31.51 -23.26 9.21
N THR A 189 32.62 -22.87 8.57
CA THR A 189 32.60 -22.05 7.35
C THR A 189 32.45 -22.94 6.12
N LEU A 190 31.21 -23.31 5.79
CA LEU A 190 30.91 -23.93 4.49
C LEU A 190 30.61 -22.80 3.49
N SER A 191 31.47 -22.64 2.48
CA SER A 191 31.23 -21.71 1.38
C SER A 191 30.38 -22.37 0.28
N GLY A 192 29.35 -21.67 -0.16
CA GLY A 192 28.44 -22.08 -1.24
C GLY A 192 27.33 -21.05 -1.42
N ALA A 193 26.65 -21.08 -2.57
CA ALA A 193 25.40 -20.34 -2.71
C ALA A 193 24.35 -20.96 -1.79
N VAL A 194 23.68 -20.18 -0.93
CA VAL A 194 22.32 -20.59 -0.52
C VAL A 194 21.46 -20.30 -1.71
N ASP A 195 20.88 -21.34 -2.27
CA ASP A 195 19.64 -21.15 -2.98
C ASP A 195 18.55 -21.40 -1.95
N PHE A 196 17.72 -20.40 -1.67
CA PHE A 196 16.47 -20.57 -0.92
C PHE A 196 15.43 -21.21 -1.83
N ALA A 197 14.46 -21.93 -1.26
CA ALA A 197 13.43 -22.61 -2.04
C ALA A 197 12.62 -21.64 -2.93
N GLN A 198 12.55 -20.36 -2.55
CA GLN A 198 12.14 -19.24 -3.40
C GLN A 198 13.22 -18.15 -3.32
N PRO A 199 13.68 -17.58 -4.45
CA PRO A 199 14.53 -16.40 -4.42
C PRO A 199 13.79 -15.25 -3.76
N TRP A 200 14.49 -14.42 -2.99
CA TRP A 200 13.90 -13.18 -2.52
C TRP A 200 13.61 -12.25 -3.70
N ASP A 201 12.36 -11.82 -3.84
CA ASP A 201 11.86 -10.94 -4.89
C ASP A 201 11.81 -9.45 -4.47
N GLY A 202 12.28 -9.15 -3.25
CA GLY A 202 12.16 -7.84 -2.62
C GLY A 202 10.98 -7.72 -1.65
N GLY A 203 10.11 -8.74 -1.58
CA GLY A 203 8.94 -8.78 -0.70
C GLY A 203 9.20 -9.45 0.65
N CYS A 204 8.23 -9.36 1.57
CA CYS A 204 8.36 -9.97 2.90
C CYS A 204 7.98 -11.46 2.95
N VAL A 205 8.17 -12.14 1.83
CA VAL A 205 7.98 -13.58 1.63
C VAL A 205 9.33 -14.20 1.34
N LEU A 206 9.80 -15.02 2.26
CA LEU A 206 10.94 -15.89 2.05
C LEU A 206 10.53 -17.26 2.55
N ASP A 207 10.67 -18.30 1.73
CA ASP A 207 10.76 -19.65 2.27
C ASP A 207 12.19 -19.84 2.77
N PRO A 208 12.44 -19.75 4.09
CA PRO A 208 13.79 -19.84 4.63
C PRO A 208 14.35 -21.26 4.50
N ARG A 209 13.57 -22.23 4.01
CA ARG A 209 14.07 -23.55 3.70
C ARG A 209 15.05 -23.48 2.53
N PRO A 210 16.21 -24.11 2.65
CA PRO A 210 17.14 -24.28 1.56
C PRO A 210 16.47 -24.99 0.38
N ALA A 211 16.71 -24.51 -0.84
CA ALA A 211 16.34 -25.22 -2.05
C ALA A 211 17.00 -26.60 -2.09
N SER A 212 16.36 -27.54 -2.78
CA SER A 212 16.91 -28.90 -2.81
C SER A 212 18.29 -28.93 -3.48
N GLY A 213 19.26 -29.57 -2.82
CA GLY A 213 20.66 -29.58 -3.24
C GLY A 213 21.50 -28.39 -2.76
N SER A 214 20.91 -27.43 -2.03
CA SER A 214 21.65 -26.42 -1.29
C SER A 214 22.59 -27.08 -0.26
N PRO A 215 23.76 -26.50 0.07
CA PRO A 215 24.60 -26.96 1.18
C PRO A 215 23.86 -27.05 2.52
N LEU A 216 22.70 -26.38 2.64
CA LEU A 216 21.81 -26.40 3.79
C LEU A 216 20.63 -27.41 3.65
N ASP A 217 20.44 -28.06 2.49
CA ASP A 217 19.41 -29.10 2.26
C ASP A 217 19.86 -30.47 2.80
N LEU A 218 19.30 -30.88 3.94
CA LEU A 218 19.82 -31.95 4.79
C LEU A 218 19.24 -33.34 4.49
N ALA A 219 19.31 -33.80 3.24
CA ALA A 219 19.08 -35.22 2.93
C ALA A 219 20.18 -36.17 3.48
N SER A 220 21.28 -35.68 4.08
CA SER A 220 22.43 -36.52 4.45
C SER A 220 23.20 -36.23 5.77
N GLY A 221 22.67 -35.40 6.70
CA GLY A 221 23.10 -35.45 8.11
C GLY A 221 24.24 -34.53 8.61
N ALA A 222 24.13 -33.21 8.40
CA ALA A 222 24.82 -32.17 9.20
C ALA A 222 23.81 -31.09 9.70
N PRO A 223 24.22 -30.09 10.49
CA PRO A 223 23.69 -29.84 11.84
C PRO A 223 22.17 -29.56 11.89
N ARG A 224 21.48 -30.37 12.70
CA ARG A 224 20.13 -30.07 13.18
C ARG A 224 20.17 -28.76 13.97
N GLY A 225 19.77 -27.65 13.36
CA GLY A 225 19.73 -26.35 14.04
C GLY A 225 19.24 -25.24 13.11
N VAL A 226 19.77 -25.17 11.90
CA VAL A 226 19.52 -24.03 11.00
C VAL A 226 18.05 -23.91 10.54
N THR A 227 17.33 -25.03 10.48
CA THR A 227 15.92 -25.07 10.05
C THR A 227 15.05 -25.96 10.94
N GLY A 228 15.57 -26.41 12.09
CA GLY A 228 14.89 -27.32 13.02
C GLY A 228 13.75 -26.68 13.83
N GLY A 229 13.16 -25.58 13.37
CA GLY A 229 12.19 -24.80 14.13
C GLY A 229 11.62 -23.56 13.41
N VAL A 230 12.27 -23.05 12.37
CA VAL A 230 11.65 -22.06 11.47
C VAL A 230 10.83 -22.83 10.44
N ALA A 231 9.59 -23.17 10.81
CA ALA A 231 8.61 -23.63 9.83
C ALA A 231 8.51 -22.60 8.68
N PRO A 232 8.28 -23.01 7.42
CA PRO A 232 8.21 -22.11 6.27
C PRO A 232 7.37 -20.90 6.65
N TRP A 233 7.99 -19.71 6.66
CA TRP A 233 7.33 -18.56 7.24
C TRP A 233 6.39 -17.95 6.21
N PRO A 234 5.10 -17.83 6.55
CA PRO A 234 4.55 -18.05 7.89
C PRO A 234 3.96 -19.46 8.00
N ALA A 235 4.29 -20.18 9.07
CA ALA A 235 3.85 -21.56 9.27
C ALA A 235 2.32 -21.71 9.45
N ASN A 236 1.58 -20.61 9.50
CA ASN A 236 0.13 -20.55 9.60
C ASN A 236 -0.41 -19.24 8.99
N ASP A 237 0.23 -18.67 7.96
CA ASP A 237 -0.46 -17.65 7.16
C ASP A 237 -1.15 -18.41 6.03
N PRO A 238 -2.47 -18.56 6.10
CA PRO A 238 -3.20 -19.18 5.02
C PRO A 238 -2.95 -18.38 3.73
N ASP A 239 -3.15 -19.06 2.63
CA ASP A 239 -3.46 -18.43 1.37
C ASP A 239 -4.94 -18.80 1.16
N ALA A 240 -5.82 -17.97 1.72
CA ALA A 240 -7.23 -18.31 1.92
C ALA A 240 -8.02 -18.37 0.60
N ASP A 241 -7.55 -17.70 -0.46
CA ASP A 241 -8.15 -17.72 -1.78
C ASP A 241 -7.29 -18.38 -2.87
N THR A 242 -6.09 -18.84 -2.52
CA THR A 242 -5.20 -19.69 -3.31
C THR A 242 -4.57 -19.00 -4.52
N ASP A 243 -4.31 -17.69 -4.43
CA ASP A 243 -3.64 -16.93 -5.49
C ASP A 243 -2.11 -16.96 -5.44
N GLY A 244 -1.54 -17.56 -4.39
CA GLY A 244 -0.11 -17.70 -4.19
C GLY A 244 0.51 -16.61 -3.32
N TRP A 245 -0.27 -15.62 -2.88
CA TRP A 245 0.08 -14.68 -1.82
C TRP A 245 -0.53 -15.13 -0.51
N SER A 246 0.12 -14.75 0.58
CA SER A 246 -0.35 -15.12 1.90
C SER A 246 -1.32 -14.05 2.42
N ASP A 247 -2.28 -14.43 3.28
CA ASP A 247 -3.31 -13.53 3.83
C ASP A 247 -2.71 -12.25 4.47
N PHE A 248 -1.43 -12.25 4.82
CA PHE A 248 -0.71 -11.06 5.29
C PHE A 248 -0.32 -10.05 4.20
N LEU A 249 0.14 -10.52 3.04
CA LEU A 249 0.58 -9.64 1.95
C LEU A 249 -0.57 -9.26 1.04
N ASP A 250 -1.60 -10.10 1.00
CA ASP A 250 -2.82 -9.84 0.28
C ASP A 250 -3.71 -8.85 1.07
N CYS A 251 -3.98 -7.70 0.45
CA CYS A 251 -4.87 -6.68 1.00
C CYS A 251 -6.35 -7.12 1.01
N ASN A 252 -6.70 -8.21 0.32
CA ASN A 252 -7.99 -8.90 0.41
C ASN A 252 -7.85 -10.44 0.32
N PRO A 253 -7.60 -11.11 1.47
CA PRO A 253 -7.41 -12.57 1.62
C PRO A 253 -8.59 -13.48 1.24
N SER A 254 -9.56 -12.97 0.51
CA SER A 254 -10.74 -13.70 0.07
C SER A 254 -11.04 -13.52 -1.40
N ASN A 255 -10.21 -12.75 -2.11
CA ASN A 255 -10.36 -12.45 -3.51
C ASN A 255 -9.04 -12.69 -4.26
N PRO A 256 -8.93 -13.79 -5.03
CA PRO A 256 -7.68 -14.19 -5.70
C PRO A 256 -7.31 -13.32 -6.91
N ASN A 257 -7.98 -12.18 -7.09
CA ASN A 257 -7.66 -11.15 -8.08
C ASN A 257 -7.17 -9.86 -7.41
N VAL A 258 -7.03 -9.85 -6.09
CA VAL A 258 -6.46 -8.76 -5.31
C VAL A 258 -5.25 -9.36 -4.63
N TYR A 259 -4.06 -8.87 -4.96
CA TYR A 259 -2.80 -9.33 -4.44
C TYR A 259 -1.68 -8.38 -4.87
N PRO A 260 -0.53 -8.34 -4.18
CA PRO A 260 0.60 -7.51 -4.60
C PRO A 260 0.97 -7.66 -6.08
N GLY A 261 0.84 -6.57 -6.84
CA GLY A 261 1.12 -6.53 -8.28
C GLY A 261 0.03 -7.12 -9.19
N ALA A 262 -1.19 -7.31 -8.70
CA ALA A 262 -2.34 -7.64 -9.55
C ALA A 262 -2.63 -6.54 -10.60
N PRO A 263 -3.27 -6.87 -11.74
CA PRO A 263 -3.72 -5.84 -12.66
C PRO A 263 -4.89 -5.03 -12.07
N GLU A 264 -4.73 -3.72 -12.05
CA GLU A 264 -5.78 -2.78 -11.64
C GLU A 264 -7.02 -2.82 -12.57
N ILE A 265 -8.20 -2.65 -11.98
CA ILE A 265 -9.47 -2.51 -12.69
C ILE A 265 -9.88 -1.04 -12.65
N PRO A 266 -9.81 -0.31 -13.79
CA PRO A 266 -10.00 1.13 -13.73
C PRO A 266 -11.36 1.58 -13.21
N ASP A 267 -11.35 2.65 -12.41
CA ASP A 267 -12.51 3.35 -11.85
C ASP A 267 -13.42 2.48 -10.94
N ASP A 268 -12.90 1.37 -10.40
CA ASP A 268 -13.69 0.47 -9.57
C ASP A 268 -13.57 0.75 -8.05
N TYR A 269 -12.73 1.72 -7.67
CA TYR A 269 -12.47 2.15 -6.30
C TYR A 269 -11.83 1.04 -5.43
N GLY A 270 -11.32 -0.01 -6.04
CA GLY A 270 -10.56 -1.07 -5.41
C GLY A 270 -9.07 -0.88 -5.64
N ASP A 271 -8.28 -1.25 -4.63
CA ASP A 271 -6.84 -1.45 -4.77
C ASP A 271 -6.63 -2.95 -5.01
N GLN A 272 -6.37 -3.34 -6.25
CA GLN A 272 -6.15 -4.75 -6.58
C GLN A 272 -4.70 -5.14 -6.36
N ASP A 273 -3.76 -4.25 -6.63
CA ASP A 273 -2.33 -4.54 -6.59
C ASP A 273 -1.66 -4.28 -5.23
N CYS A 274 -2.47 -3.88 -4.24
CA CYS A 274 -2.12 -3.60 -2.85
C CYS A 274 -1.05 -2.50 -2.68
N ASN A 275 -1.10 -1.47 -3.51
CA ASN A 275 -0.16 -0.34 -3.49
C ASN A 275 -0.74 0.99 -2.96
N ASP A 276 -1.96 0.98 -2.44
CA ASP A 276 -2.75 2.13 -1.96
C ASP A 276 -3.14 3.16 -3.05
N LEU A 277 -3.03 2.80 -4.32
CA LEU A 277 -3.46 3.58 -5.49
C LEU A 277 -4.49 2.78 -6.28
N ASP A 278 -5.36 3.48 -7.00
CA ASP A 278 -6.25 2.92 -8.00
C ASP A 278 -5.91 3.56 -9.35
N THR A 279 -6.05 2.80 -10.43
CA THR A 279 -5.86 3.30 -11.79
C THR A 279 -7.14 3.98 -12.28
N CYS A 280 -7.16 5.32 -12.30
CA CYS A 280 -8.36 6.08 -12.63
C CYS A 280 -8.22 6.84 -13.96
N HIS A 281 -9.35 7.13 -14.61
CA HIS A 281 -9.41 8.25 -15.55
C HIS A 281 -9.42 9.57 -14.77
N HIS A 282 -8.75 10.60 -15.31
CA HIS A 282 -8.61 11.90 -14.66
C HIS A 282 -8.87 13.03 -15.65
N ASP A 283 -9.60 14.05 -15.19
CA ASP A 283 -9.81 15.32 -15.91
C ASP A 283 -8.52 16.16 -15.82
N ALA A 284 -7.73 16.15 -16.90
CA ALA A 284 -6.38 16.71 -16.88
C ALA A 284 -6.36 18.23 -17.13
N ASP A 285 -7.40 18.79 -17.73
CA ASP A 285 -7.49 20.22 -18.04
C ASP A 285 -8.48 21.02 -17.17
N GLY A 286 -9.31 20.33 -16.41
CA GLY A 286 -10.24 20.86 -15.41
C GLY A 286 -11.60 21.30 -15.97
N ASP A 287 -12.02 20.81 -17.13
CA ASP A 287 -13.30 21.16 -17.75
C ASP A 287 -14.50 20.38 -17.18
N GLY A 288 -14.23 19.29 -16.45
CA GLY A 288 -15.21 18.42 -15.81
C GLY A 288 -15.49 17.10 -16.53
N TYR A 289 -14.79 16.77 -17.61
CA TYR A 289 -14.81 15.51 -18.33
C TYR A 289 -13.40 14.88 -18.34
N ALA A 290 -13.33 13.55 -18.44
CA ALA A 290 -12.04 12.85 -18.58
C ALA A 290 -11.91 12.24 -19.97
N GLY A 291 -10.66 12.15 -20.43
CA GLY A 291 -10.25 11.41 -21.62
C GLY A 291 -10.12 9.91 -21.38
N VAL A 292 -9.32 9.24 -22.21
CA VAL A 292 -9.07 7.78 -22.15
C VAL A 292 -7.77 7.42 -21.44
N ASP A 293 -7.01 8.42 -21.01
CA ASP A 293 -5.74 8.22 -20.34
C ASP A 293 -5.97 7.82 -18.87
N LEU A 294 -5.14 6.89 -18.41
CA LEU A 294 -5.20 6.33 -17.05
C LEU A 294 -4.03 6.82 -16.22
N VAL A 295 -4.28 7.13 -14.95
CA VAL A 295 -3.29 7.55 -13.97
C VAL A 295 -3.54 6.88 -12.63
N GLU A 296 -2.46 6.45 -11.95
CA GLU A 296 -2.54 5.90 -10.59
C GLU A 296 -2.70 7.04 -9.58
N GLN A 297 -3.76 7.01 -8.77
CA GLN A 297 -4.00 8.00 -7.72
C GLN A 297 -4.68 7.38 -6.48
N PRO A 298 -4.52 7.97 -5.27
CA PRO A 298 -5.08 7.41 -4.03
C PRO A 298 -6.61 7.51 -3.91
N LEU A 299 -7.26 8.36 -4.72
CA LEU A 299 -8.71 8.57 -4.70
C LEU A 299 -9.20 8.85 -6.13
N CYS A 300 -9.95 7.91 -6.71
CA CYS A 300 -10.63 8.16 -7.97
C CYS A 300 -11.76 9.19 -7.77
N TRP A 301 -11.56 10.41 -8.24
CA TRP A 301 -12.70 11.22 -8.66
C TRP A 301 -12.85 11.01 -10.15
N VAL A 302 -13.87 10.25 -10.56
CA VAL A 302 -14.11 9.91 -11.96
C VAL A 302 -15.13 10.92 -12.52
N PRO A 303 -14.70 11.91 -13.32
CA PRO A 303 -15.64 12.71 -14.10
C PRO A 303 -16.23 11.87 -15.23
N PRO A 304 -17.33 12.29 -15.86
CA PRO A 304 -17.86 11.59 -17.02
C PRO A 304 -16.80 11.47 -18.12
N LEU A 305 -16.64 10.26 -18.66
CA LEU A 305 -15.78 10.02 -19.82
C LEU A 305 -16.38 10.67 -21.07
N GLY A 306 -15.53 11.10 -21.99
CA GLY A 306 -15.96 11.59 -23.30
C GLY A 306 -15.16 12.76 -23.84
N ASP A 307 -14.12 13.20 -23.14
CA ASP A 307 -13.22 14.20 -23.67
C ASP A 307 -12.32 13.61 -24.76
N CYS A 308 -12.31 14.28 -25.92
CA CYS A 308 -11.52 13.91 -27.07
C CYS A 308 -10.17 14.64 -27.15
N ASP A 309 -9.94 15.67 -26.32
CA ASP A 309 -8.65 16.32 -26.10
C ASP A 309 -8.54 16.83 -24.65
N ASP A 310 -8.18 15.92 -23.75
CA ASP A 310 -8.00 16.08 -22.29
C ASP A 310 -6.82 17.01 -21.90
N THR A 311 -6.41 17.90 -22.81
CA THR A 311 -5.38 18.91 -22.60
C THR A 311 -5.85 20.33 -22.92
N ASP A 312 -7.07 20.50 -23.44
CA ASP A 312 -7.66 21.78 -23.80
C ASP A 312 -9.07 21.92 -23.21
N PRO A 313 -9.27 22.74 -22.15
CA PRO A 313 -10.54 22.82 -21.43
C PRO A 313 -11.67 23.53 -22.21
N LEU A 314 -11.46 23.74 -23.50
CA LEU A 314 -12.43 24.23 -24.48
C LEU A 314 -12.94 23.11 -25.41
N VAL A 315 -12.38 21.91 -25.31
CA VAL A 315 -12.79 20.70 -26.02
C VAL A 315 -13.34 19.74 -24.96
N GLY A 316 -14.55 19.24 -25.18
CA GLY A 316 -15.25 18.39 -24.24
C GLY A 316 -16.75 18.36 -24.54
N PRO A 317 -17.51 17.36 -24.05
CA PRO A 317 -18.92 17.15 -24.42
C PRO A 317 -19.88 18.33 -24.24
N ASP A 318 -19.55 19.30 -23.39
CA ASP A 318 -20.34 20.52 -23.18
C ASP A 318 -19.86 21.74 -24.00
N ALA A 319 -18.79 21.60 -24.77
CA ALA A 319 -18.25 22.65 -25.61
C ALA A 319 -19.19 23.00 -26.77
N THR A 320 -18.93 24.13 -27.42
CA THR A 320 -19.69 24.56 -28.60
C THR A 320 -18.81 24.57 -29.83
N GLU A 321 -19.20 23.78 -30.81
CA GLU A 321 -18.63 23.69 -32.14
C GLU A 321 -18.25 25.05 -32.77
N ILE A 322 -16.99 25.17 -33.20
CA ILE A 322 -16.44 26.36 -33.87
C ILE A 322 -16.45 26.13 -35.39
N PRO A 323 -17.30 26.85 -36.16
CA PRO A 323 -17.49 26.50 -37.56
C PRO A 323 -16.23 26.63 -38.45
N GLY A 324 -15.73 25.49 -38.91
CA GLY A 324 -14.68 25.37 -39.92
C GLY A 324 -13.24 25.53 -39.43
N ASN A 325 -12.97 25.29 -38.15
CA ASN A 325 -11.60 25.11 -37.65
C ASN A 325 -11.11 23.64 -37.68
N ALA A 326 -11.99 22.68 -38.02
CA ALA A 326 -11.69 21.25 -38.14
C ALA A 326 -11.29 20.57 -36.82
N VAL A 327 -11.68 21.15 -35.69
CA VAL A 327 -11.71 20.50 -34.38
C VAL A 327 -13.15 20.07 -34.13
N ASP A 328 -13.34 18.98 -33.40
CA ASP A 328 -14.63 18.49 -32.92
C ASP A 328 -14.73 18.90 -31.45
N GLU A 329 -15.22 20.10 -31.17
CA GLU A 329 -15.17 20.63 -29.81
C GLU A 329 -16.08 19.86 -28.85
N ASP A 330 -17.27 19.43 -29.30
CA ASP A 330 -18.24 18.75 -28.43
C ASP A 330 -18.11 17.22 -28.43
N CYS A 331 -17.06 16.71 -29.07
CA CYS A 331 -16.69 15.30 -29.13
C CYS A 331 -17.84 14.37 -29.59
N ASP A 332 -18.77 14.88 -30.40
CA ASP A 332 -19.91 14.13 -30.91
C ASP A 332 -19.60 13.35 -32.22
N GLY A 333 -18.39 13.55 -32.75
CA GLY A 333 -17.89 12.97 -33.98
C GLY A 333 -18.20 13.80 -35.24
N LEU A 334 -18.76 15.01 -35.12
CA LEU A 334 -19.25 15.83 -36.22
C LEU A 334 -18.76 17.29 -36.20
N MET A 335 -17.70 17.56 -36.97
CA MET A 335 -17.23 18.93 -37.20
C MET A 335 -18.25 19.79 -37.96
N THR A 336 -18.54 21.00 -37.45
CA THR A 336 -19.42 21.99 -38.07
C THR A 336 -18.72 22.69 -39.24
N PRO A 337 -19.21 22.56 -40.49
CA PRO A 337 -18.60 23.23 -41.62
C PRO A 337 -18.92 24.73 -41.62
N THR A 338 -17.99 25.55 -42.12
CA THR A 338 -18.23 26.99 -42.32
C THR A 338 -19.46 27.20 -43.21
N ARG A 339 -20.47 27.93 -42.73
CA ARG A 339 -21.58 28.37 -43.60
C ARG A 339 -21.07 29.38 -44.61
N THR A 340 -20.61 28.91 -45.77
CA THR A 340 -20.41 29.78 -46.92
C THR A 340 -21.78 30.26 -47.38
N ARG A 341 -22.17 31.48 -47.02
CA ARG A 341 -23.29 32.15 -47.69
C ARG A 341 -22.87 32.39 -49.14
N THR A 342 -23.17 31.45 -50.03
CA THR A 342 -23.16 31.74 -51.46
C THR A 342 -24.20 32.84 -51.69
N PRO A 343 -23.82 34.04 -52.18
CA PRO A 343 -24.81 35.05 -52.50
C PRO A 343 -25.70 34.49 -53.61
N THR A 344 -26.97 34.22 -53.31
CA THR A 344 -27.96 33.89 -54.33
C THR A 344 -28.09 35.11 -55.25
N ALA A 345 -27.63 34.98 -56.50
CA ALA A 345 -27.82 36.00 -57.51
C ALA A 345 -29.33 36.27 -57.64
N THR A 346 -29.75 37.49 -57.29
CA THR A 346 -31.13 37.90 -57.50
C THR A 346 -31.33 38.06 -59.00
N PRO A 347 -32.27 37.35 -59.67
CA PRO A 347 -32.47 37.53 -61.09
C PRO A 347 -32.99 38.94 -61.38
N MET A 348 -32.31 39.66 -62.28
CA MET A 348 -32.78 40.96 -62.79
C MET A 348 -34.16 40.82 -63.40
N ARG A 349 -35.10 41.68 -62.98
CA ARG A 349 -36.43 41.82 -63.58
C ARG A 349 -36.32 42.23 -65.04
N THR A 350 -36.65 41.32 -65.95
CA THR A 350 -37.00 41.65 -67.34
C THR A 350 -38.44 42.16 -67.38
N ARG A 351 -38.64 43.34 -67.99
CA ARG A 351 -39.97 43.95 -68.20
C ARG A 351 -40.59 43.33 -69.46
N THR A 352 -41.66 42.56 -69.29
CA THR A 352 -42.51 42.10 -70.40
C THR A 352 -43.73 43.02 -70.50
N PRO A 353 -44.04 43.63 -71.66
CA PRO A 353 -45.22 44.48 -71.83
C PRO A 353 -46.50 43.65 -71.93
N THR A 354 -47.52 44.07 -71.19
CA THR A 354 -48.84 43.43 -71.04
C THR A 354 -49.75 43.69 -72.25
N PRO A 355 -50.43 42.67 -72.83
CA PRO A 355 -51.57 42.88 -73.73
C PRO A 355 -52.87 43.18 -72.96
N MET A 356 -53.70 44.07 -73.52
CA MET A 356 -55.02 44.49 -73.01
C MET A 356 -56.05 43.34 -72.86
N PRO A 357 -56.99 43.43 -71.90
CA PRO A 357 -58.02 42.40 -71.72
C PRO A 357 -59.23 42.61 -72.65
N THR A 358 -59.65 41.56 -73.34
CA THR A 358 -60.96 41.50 -74.00
C THR A 358 -61.96 40.75 -73.12
N ARG A 359 -63.05 41.43 -72.76
CA ARG A 359 -64.17 40.93 -71.95
C ARG A 359 -64.91 39.78 -72.65
N THR A 360 -65.16 38.69 -71.92
CA THR A 360 -66.29 37.79 -72.19
C THR A 360 -67.06 37.58 -70.89
N ARG A 361 -68.37 37.85 -70.92
CA ARG A 361 -69.31 37.75 -69.79
C ARG A 361 -69.79 36.31 -69.65
N THR A 362 -69.74 35.76 -68.43
CA THR A 362 -70.43 34.50 -68.08
C THR A 362 -71.30 34.72 -66.84
N PRO A 363 -72.52 34.16 -66.75
CA PRO A 363 -73.53 34.57 -65.79
C PRO A 363 -73.38 33.89 -64.42
N MET A 364 -73.81 34.60 -63.38
CA MET A 364 -73.95 34.13 -62.00
C MET A 364 -74.97 33.00 -61.86
N ARG A 365 -74.64 31.98 -61.04
CA ARG A 365 -75.59 31.25 -60.17
C ARG A 365 -74.82 30.46 -59.10
N THR A 366 -74.90 30.88 -57.84
CA THR A 366 -75.76 30.40 -56.72
C THR A 366 -75.00 29.53 -55.73
N ARG A 367 -74.96 30.02 -54.49
CA ARG A 367 -74.37 29.39 -53.29
C ARG A 367 -75.14 28.13 -52.90
N THR A 368 -74.40 27.08 -52.55
CA THR A 368 -74.86 26.02 -51.63
C THR A 368 -73.76 25.78 -50.60
N ARG A 369 -74.16 25.75 -49.32
CA ARG A 369 -73.30 25.75 -48.13
C ARG A 369 -72.75 24.35 -47.84
N THR A 370 -71.49 24.27 -47.42
CA THR A 370 -70.90 23.13 -46.71
C THR A 370 -70.32 23.60 -45.37
N PRO A 371 -70.32 22.79 -44.30
CA PRO A 371 -70.23 23.24 -42.91
C PRO A 371 -68.79 23.56 -42.44
N MET A 372 -68.66 24.51 -41.51
CA MET A 372 -67.43 24.79 -40.76
C MET A 372 -67.14 23.69 -39.72
N PRO A 373 -65.88 23.29 -39.51
CA PRO A 373 -65.48 22.48 -38.35
C PRO A 373 -65.39 23.33 -37.08
N THR A 374 -65.93 22.78 -36.01
CA THR A 374 -66.01 23.32 -34.65
C THR A 374 -64.61 23.49 -34.03
N ARG A 375 -64.30 24.70 -33.54
CA ARG A 375 -63.10 24.97 -32.73
C ARG A 375 -63.37 24.60 -31.26
N THR A 376 -62.73 23.54 -30.79
CA THR A 376 -62.63 23.23 -29.35
C THR A 376 -61.61 24.18 -28.71
N ARG A 377 -62.04 24.98 -27.73
CA ARG A 377 -61.15 25.85 -26.93
C ARG A 377 -60.55 25.05 -25.79
N THR A 378 -59.23 24.91 -25.77
CA THR A 378 -58.46 24.45 -24.60
C THR A 378 -58.40 25.57 -23.55
N PRO A 379 -58.62 25.31 -22.24
CA PRO A 379 -58.49 26.32 -21.20
C PRO A 379 -57.02 26.67 -20.89
N MET A 380 -56.72 27.96 -20.68
CA MET A 380 -55.46 28.44 -20.09
C MET A 380 -55.37 28.08 -18.60
N PRO A 381 -54.21 27.64 -18.09
CA PRO A 381 -54.00 27.51 -16.65
C PRO A 381 -53.79 28.89 -15.99
N THR A 382 -54.50 29.11 -14.88
CA THR A 382 -54.45 30.30 -14.04
C THR A 382 -53.22 30.27 -13.13
N ARG A 383 -52.42 31.35 -13.11
CA ARG A 383 -51.31 31.54 -12.15
C ARG A 383 -51.85 31.65 -10.73
N THR A 384 -51.52 30.66 -9.89
CA THR A 384 -51.73 30.75 -8.44
C THR A 384 -50.51 31.41 -7.81
N ARG A 385 -50.70 32.56 -7.14
CA ARG A 385 -49.65 33.26 -6.38
C ARG A 385 -49.46 32.56 -5.03
N THR A 386 -48.31 31.93 -4.84
CA THR A 386 -47.89 31.41 -3.52
C THR A 386 -47.42 32.56 -2.64
N ARG A 387 -47.95 32.64 -1.41
CA ARG A 387 -47.58 33.62 -0.38
C ARG A 387 -46.11 33.43 0.06
N MET A 388 -45.38 34.55 0.18
CA MET A 388 -44.07 34.60 0.84
C MET A 388 -44.18 34.12 2.30
N ARG A 389 -43.31 33.20 2.71
CA ARG A 389 -43.13 32.81 4.11
C ARG A 389 -42.15 33.76 4.79
N THR A 390 -42.59 34.36 5.89
CA THR A 390 -41.79 35.17 6.82
C THR A 390 -40.74 34.33 7.55
N ARG A 391 -39.50 34.85 7.59
CA ARG A 391 -38.36 34.33 8.38
C ARG A 391 -38.71 34.34 9.87
N THR A 392 -38.57 33.19 10.52
CA THR A 392 -38.49 33.08 11.99
C THR A 392 -37.10 32.57 12.34
N ARG A 393 -36.33 33.31 13.14
CA ARG A 393 -35.02 32.88 13.65
C ARG A 393 -35.25 31.90 14.81
N THR A 394 -34.66 30.72 14.74
CA THR A 394 -34.55 29.77 15.86
C THR A 394 -33.11 29.79 16.41
N PRO A 395 -32.89 29.64 17.74
CA PRO A 395 -31.57 29.78 18.36
C PRO A 395 -30.71 28.51 18.21
N MET A 396 -29.38 28.69 18.21
CA MET A 396 -28.40 27.60 18.28
C MET A 396 -28.51 26.78 19.58
N PRO A 397 -28.30 25.46 19.56
CA PRO A 397 -28.14 24.68 20.79
C PRO A 397 -26.69 24.76 21.32
N THR A 398 -26.56 25.02 22.62
CA THR A 398 -25.32 24.94 23.39
C THR A 398 -25.01 23.48 23.75
N PRO A 399 -23.76 23.00 23.68
CA PRO A 399 -23.43 21.61 24.01
C PRO A 399 -23.44 21.37 25.52
N THR A 400 -24.04 20.26 25.96
CA THR A 400 -24.01 19.78 27.35
C THR A 400 -23.23 18.45 27.42
N PRO A 401 -22.45 18.17 28.50
CA PRO A 401 -21.57 17.01 28.55
C PRO A 401 -22.32 15.71 28.87
N ARG A 402 -21.87 14.61 28.27
CA ARG A 402 -22.40 13.25 28.45
C ARG A 402 -21.82 12.60 29.72
N PRO A 403 -22.61 11.98 30.62
CA PRO A 403 -22.10 11.20 31.75
C PRO A 403 -21.69 9.77 31.32
N PRO A 404 -20.80 9.10 32.07
CA PRO A 404 -20.28 7.78 31.73
C PRO A 404 -21.34 6.67 31.92
N SER A 405 -21.34 5.71 31.00
CA SER A 405 -22.20 4.52 31.03
C SER A 405 -21.69 3.49 32.06
N SER A 406 -22.54 3.16 33.02
CA SER A 406 -22.39 2.01 33.92
C SER A 406 -22.69 0.70 33.16
N SER A 407 -21.70 -0.17 32.97
CA SER A 407 -21.93 -1.56 32.56
C SER A 407 -22.16 -2.43 33.81
N THR A 408 -23.31 -3.08 33.85
CA THR A 408 -23.69 -4.06 34.86
C THR A 408 -23.03 -5.40 34.53
N ARG A 409 -22.21 -5.89 35.46
CA ARG A 409 -21.51 -7.18 35.40
C ARG A 409 -22.49 -8.30 35.75
N SER A 410 -22.96 -9.07 34.77
CA SER A 410 -23.69 -10.32 35.04
C SER A 410 -22.69 -11.44 35.33
N TRP A 411 -22.62 -11.87 36.58
CA TRP A 411 -21.86 -13.06 36.99
C TRP A 411 -22.61 -14.32 36.53
N ARG A 412 -22.01 -15.11 35.65
CA ARG A 412 -22.36 -16.53 35.46
C ARG A 412 -21.42 -17.37 36.33
N THR A 413 -22.03 -18.13 37.24
CA THR A 413 -21.42 -19.21 38.02
C THR A 413 -21.01 -20.39 37.13
N PRO A 414 -19.94 -21.12 37.46
CA PRO A 414 -19.60 -22.39 36.80
C PRO A 414 -20.38 -23.56 37.45
N PRO A 415 -20.66 -24.66 36.72
CA PRO A 415 -21.19 -25.87 37.34
C PRO A 415 -20.07 -26.66 38.02
N ARG A 416 -20.34 -27.10 39.25
CA ARG A 416 -19.64 -28.18 39.94
C ARG A 416 -20.05 -29.51 39.32
N THR A 417 -19.09 -30.35 38.94
CA THR A 417 -18.69 -31.60 39.62
C THR A 417 -17.49 -32.18 38.90
#